data_AF-A0A497BU07-F1
#
_entry.id   AF-A0A497BU07-F1
#
_cell.length_a   1.000
_cell.length_b   1.000
_cell.length_c   1.000
_cell.angle_alpha   90.00
_cell.angle_beta   90.00
_cell.angle_gamma   90.00
#
_symmetry.space_group_name_H-M   'P 1'
#
loop_
_entity.id
_entity.type
_entity.pdbx_description
1 polymer ?
#
loop_
_entity_poly.entity_id
_entity_poly.type
_entity_poly.pdbx_seq_one_letter_code
_entity_poly.pdbx_strand_id
1 'polypeptide(L)'
;MTTKYTEKELHKAFNRTKIQAISNNVFITTIGFHLKIKFTLSIATACTDGKCIKINPHFFMGLSEPVRLSLYLHEIYHVALMHSLRLGTRDHNKYNIAGDYVINLILKNNHNPIPSDWLYDEKYEGMSTDQVYNQLPDTAHLPELPIEDLEDPPEDEDKDINEIQVEIENVILKAVAASKMSNDAVGI
;
A
#
# COMPACT_ATOMS: atom_id res chain seq x y z
N MET A 1 9.39 -7.81 -21.71
CA MET A 1 9.18 -9.19 -21.21
C MET A 1 7.67 -9.43 -21.14
N THR A 2 7.18 -10.62 -21.47
CA THR A 2 5.76 -10.98 -21.38
C THR A 2 5.53 -11.87 -20.15
N THR A 3 4.44 -11.64 -19.43
CA THR A 3 4.04 -12.48 -18.28
C THR A 3 3.68 -13.90 -18.75
N LYS A 4 3.98 -14.92 -17.94
CA LYS A 4 3.56 -16.31 -18.22
C LYS A 4 2.09 -16.58 -17.88
N TYR A 5 1.41 -15.64 -17.22
CA TYR A 5 0.00 -15.73 -16.84
C TYR A 5 -0.87 -14.98 -17.83
N THR A 6 -2.02 -15.55 -18.17
CA THR A 6 -3.02 -14.86 -18.99
C THR A 6 -3.68 -13.71 -18.23
N GLU A 7 -4.14 -12.69 -18.95
CA GLU A 7 -4.90 -11.58 -18.36
C GLU A 7 -6.13 -12.07 -17.58
N LYS A 8 -6.81 -13.10 -18.10
CA LYS A 8 -7.95 -13.73 -17.45
C LYS A 8 -7.59 -14.36 -16.09
N GLU A 9 -6.45 -15.03 -15.98
CA GLU A 9 -5.98 -15.62 -14.73
C GLU A 9 -5.64 -14.54 -13.69
N LEU A 10 -4.93 -13.49 -14.11
CA LEU A 10 -4.58 -12.36 -13.25
C LEU A 10 -5.84 -11.64 -12.73
N HIS A 11 -6.77 -11.29 -13.63
CA HIS A 11 -8.02 -10.66 -13.25
C HIS A 11 -8.87 -11.55 -12.35
N LYS A 12 -8.92 -12.87 -12.59
CA LYS A 12 -9.64 -13.80 -11.72
C LYS A 12 -9.03 -13.83 -10.31
N ALA A 13 -7.71 -13.95 -10.20
CA ALA A 13 -7.01 -13.97 -8.92
C ALA A 13 -7.22 -12.64 -8.17
N PHE A 14 -7.03 -11.52 -8.86
CA PHE A 14 -7.18 -10.20 -8.26
C PHE A 14 -8.62 -9.87 -7.86
N ASN A 15 -9.62 -10.25 -8.66
CA ASN A 15 -11.03 -10.06 -8.29
C ASN A 15 -11.40 -10.84 -7.03
N ARG A 16 -10.83 -12.04 -6.82
CA ARG A 16 -11.00 -12.77 -5.56
C ARG A 16 -10.39 -12.00 -4.39
N THR A 17 -9.20 -11.45 -4.57
CA THR A 17 -8.55 -10.58 -3.56
C THR A 17 -9.40 -9.35 -3.24
N LYS A 18 -9.94 -8.64 -4.24
CA LYS A 18 -10.84 -7.50 -4.01
C LYS A 18 -12.10 -7.90 -3.23
N ILE A 19 -12.71 -9.04 -3.57
CA ILE A 19 -13.91 -9.53 -2.87
C ILE A 19 -13.58 -9.83 -1.40
N GLN A 20 -12.43 -10.44 -1.11
CA GLN A 20 -11.99 -10.68 0.26
C GLN A 20 -11.76 -9.37 1.03
N ALA A 21 -11.22 -8.34 0.37
CA ALA A 21 -11.01 -7.03 0.98
C ALA A 21 -12.32 -6.33 1.40
N ILE A 22 -13.46 -6.62 0.75
CA ILE A 22 -14.77 -6.02 1.11
C ILE A 22 -15.18 -6.33 2.55
N SER A 23 -14.81 -7.51 3.06
CA SER A 23 -15.11 -7.91 4.43
C SER A 23 -14.18 -7.31 5.48
N ASN A 24 -13.28 -6.42 5.08
CA ASN A 24 -12.38 -5.70 5.97
C ASN A 24 -13.07 -4.42 6.51
N ASN A 25 -12.35 -3.33 6.72
CA ASN A 25 -12.94 -2.04 7.11
C ASN A 25 -13.52 -1.28 5.88
N VAL A 26 -14.68 -0.63 6.02
CA VAL A 26 -15.34 0.18 4.98
C VAL A 26 -14.43 1.30 4.46
N PHE A 27 -13.65 1.92 5.33
CA PHE A 27 -12.69 2.98 5.03
C PHE A 27 -11.64 2.50 4.02
N ILE A 28 -10.92 1.43 4.39
CA ILE A 28 -9.85 0.85 3.56
C ILE A 28 -10.41 0.32 2.24
N THR A 29 -11.54 -0.37 2.28
CA THR A 29 -12.19 -0.89 1.07
C THR A 29 -12.59 0.22 0.12
N THR A 30 -13.12 1.34 0.64
CA THR A 30 -13.53 2.48 -0.19
C THR A 30 -12.33 3.12 -0.88
N ILE A 31 -11.19 3.26 -0.20
CA ILE A 31 -9.95 3.75 -0.83
C ILE A 31 -9.54 2.79 -1.95
N GLY A 32 -9.44 1.49 -1.67
CA GLY A 32 -9.05 0.49 -2.67
C GLY A 32 -9.95 0.46 -3.92
N PHE A 33 -11.23 0.81 -3.81
CA PHE A 33 -12.12 0.90 -4.96
C PHE A 33 -11.88 2.12 -5.86
N HIS A 34 -11.26 3.18 -5.35
CA HIS A 34 -10.91 4.36 -6.13
C HIS A 34 -9.56 4.23 -6.84
N LEU A 35 -8.72 3.27 -6.43
CA LEU A 35 -7.40 3.05 -7.01
C LEU A 35 -7.48 2.25 -8.33
N LYS A 36 -6.71 2.69 -9.33
CA LYS A 36 -6.45 1.90 -10.55
C LYS A 36 -5.50 0.77 -10.23
N ILE A 37 -5.61 -0.35 -10.95
CA ILE A 37 -4.73 -1.50 -10.77
C ILE A 37 -4.03 -1.78 -12.09
N LYS A 38 -2.71 -1.89 -12.07
CA LYS A 38 -1.89 -2.13 -13.26
C LYS A 38 -0.89 -3.26 -13.01
N PHE A 39 -1.03 -4.37 -13.73
CA PHE A 39 0.01 -5.39 -13.74
C PHE A 39 1.19 -4.95 -14.62
N THR A 40 2.41 -5.00 -14.09
CA THR A 40 3.63 -4.61 -14.81
C THR A 40 4.82 -5.47 -14.39
N LEU A 41 5.76 -5.71 -15.30
CA LEU A 41 7.02 -6.42 -15.00
C LEU A 41 8.19 -5.45 -14.72
N SER A 42 7.92 -4.15 -14.66
CA SER A 42 8.93 -3.11 -14.42
C SER A 42 9.39 -3.00 -12.97
N ILE A 43 8.63 -3.59 -12.04
CA ILE A 43 8.89 -3.57 -10.59
C ILE A 43 9.08 -4.99 -10.08
N ALA A 44 9.74 -5.17 -8.94
CA ALA A 44 9.97 -6.50 -8.36
C ALA A 44 8.71 -7.06 -7.68
N THR A 45 7.97 -6.21 -6.96
CA THR A 45 6.90 -6.59 -6.02
C THR A 45 5.57 -5.89 -6.38
N ALA A 46 5.18 -4.87 -5.63
CA ALA A 46 4.06 -3.97 -5.85
C ALA A 46 4.50 -2.57 -5.42
N CYS A 47 3.72 -1.55 -5.76
CA CYS A 47 3.91 -0.19 -5.29
C CYS A 47 2.65 0.65 -5.59
N THR A 48 2.58 1.82 -4.98
CA THR A 48 1.51 2.79 -5.22
C THR A 48 2.05 4.20 -5.42
N ASP A 49 1.44 4.93 -6.35
CA ASP A 49 1.64 6.37 -6.55
C ASP A 49 0.53 7.21 -5.88
N GLY A 50 -0.35 6.55 -5.10
CA GLY A 50 -1.53 7.18 -4.50
C GLY A 50 -2.81 7.14 -5.36
N LYS A 51 -2.70 6.85 -6.67
CA LYS A 51 -3.83 6.73 -7.61
C LYS A 51 -3.91 5.34 -8.25
N CYS A 52 -2.77 4.70 -8.43
CA CYS A 52 -2.59 3.43 -9.11
C CYS A 52 -1.72 2.52 -8.25
N ILE A 53 -2.20 1.30 -8.02
CA ILE A 53 -1.37 0.22 -7.48
C ILE A 53 -0.80 -0.54 -8.68
N LYS A 54 0.52 -0.53 -8.81
CA LYS A 54 1.24 -1.37 -9.77
C LYS A 54 1.63 -2.67 -9.08
N ILE A 55 1.48 -3.78 -9.79
CA ILE A 55 1.74 -5.11 -9.22
C ILE A 55 2.55 -5.96 -10.21
N ASN A 56 3.62 -6.57 -9.76
CA ASN A 56 4.30 -7.61 -10.51
C ASN A 56 3.45 -8.89 -10.54
N PRO A 57 2.99 -9.32 -11.72
CA PRO A 57 2.11 -10.50 -11.83
C PRO A 57 2.80 -11.78 -11.36
N HIS A 58 4.12 -11.91 -11.51
CA HIS A 58 4.85 -13.10 -11.06
C HIS A 58 4.97 -13.15 -9.54
N PHE A 59 5.24 -12.01 -8.90
CA PHE A 59 5.25 -11.90 -7.46
C PHE A 59 3.85 -12.22 -6.90
N PHE A 60 2.82 -11.51 -7.37
CA PHE A 60 1.44 -11.68 -6.92
C PHE A 60 0.94 -13.13 -7.06
N MET A 61 1.19 -13.76 -8.21
CA MET A 61 0.75 -15.13 -8.44
C MET A 61 1.57 -16.17 -7.66
N GLY A 62 2.78 -15.82 -7.21
CA GLY A 62 3.58 -16.64 -6.30
C GLY A 62 3.07 -16.66 -4.86
N LEU A 63 2.30 -15.64 -4.45
CA LEU A 63 1.71 -15.55 -3.12
C LEU A 63 0.46 -16.43 -2.97
N SER A 64 0.18 -16.88 -1.74
CA SER A 64 -1.08 -17.54 -1.39
C SER A 64 -2.24 -16.54 -1.38
N GLU A 65 -3.50 -17.00 -1.49
CA GLU A 65 -4.66 -16.08 -1.50
C GLU A 65 -4.70 -15.13 -0.28
N PRO A 66 -4.48 -15.60 0.96
CA PRO A 66 -4.45 -14.72 2.12
C PRO A 66 -3.31 -13.68 2.08
N VAL A 67 -2.14 -14.05 1.55
CA VAL A 67 -1.01 -13.11 1.45
C VAL A 67 -1.20 -12.11 0.31
N ARG A 68 -1.91 -12.48 -0.76
CA ARG A 68 -2.35 -11.51 -1.80
C ARG A 68 -3.27 -10.44 -1.23
N LEU A 69 -4.14 -10.82 -0.28
CA LEU A 69 -4.96 -9.86 0.45
C LEU A 69 -4.09 -8.93 1.29
N SER A 70 -3.14 -9.45 2.07
CA SER A 70 -2.18 -8.62 2.81
C SER A 70 -1.47 -7.63 1.90
N LEU A 71 -0.95 -8.06 0.75
CA LEU A 71 -0.26 -7.20 -0.21
C LEU A 71 -1.18 -6.08 -0.71
N TYR A 72 -2.40 -6.44 -1.12
CA TYR A 72 -3.34 -5.43 -1.60
C TYR A 72 -3.73 -4.41 -0.54
N LEU A 73 -3.97 -4.86 0.70
CA LEU A 73 -4.26 -3.97 1.82
C LEU A 73 -3.05 -3.11 2.19
N HIS A 74 -1.85 -3.66 2.13
CA HIS A 74 -0.59 -2.96 2.39
C HIS A 74 -0.48 -1.70 1.51
N GLU A 75 -0.62 -1.85 0.19
CA GLU A 75 -0.59 -0.73 -0.76
C GLU A 75 -1.70 0.30 -0.49
N ILE A 76 -2.89 -0.14 -0.09
CA ILE A 76 -3.98 0.77 0.27
C ILE A 76 -3.62 1.57 1.53
N TYR A 77 -2.95 0.95 2.50
CA TYR A 77 -2.55 1.64 3.73
C TYR A 77 -1.49 2.72 3.47
N HIS A 78 -0.60 2.57 2.48
CA HIS A 78 0.29 3.67 2.08
C HIS A 78 -0.50 4.90 1.64
N VAL A 79 -1.60 4.70 0.90
CA VAL A 79 -2.51 5.79 0.50
C VAL A 79 -3.30 6.33 1.69
N ALA A 80 -3.87 5.44 2.50
CA ALA A 80 -4.68 5.81 3.66
C ALA A 80 -3.89 6.62 4.71
N LEU A 81 -2.61 6.28 4.91
CA LEU A 81 -1.68 6.99 5.79
C LEU A 81 -1.01 8.19 5.13
N MET A 82 -1.35 8.48 3.86
CA MET A 82 -0.82 9.57 3.05
C MET A 82 0.72 9.58 3.03
N HIS A 83 1.34 8.41 2.89
CA HIS A 83 2.80 8.29 2.97
C HIS A 83 3.52 9.13 1.92
N SER A 84 3.06 9.12 0.66
CA SER A 84 3.64 9.95 -0.41
C SER A 84 3.54 11.46 -0.12
N LEU A 85 2.40 11.93 0.41
CA LEU A 85 2.18 13.33 0.75
C LEU A 85 2.92 13.78 2.01
N ARG A 86 3.14 12.86 2.95
CA ARG A 86 3.82 13.14 4.23
C ARG A 86 5.33 13.02 4.14
N LEU A 87 5.88 12.47 3.04
CA LEU A 87 7.32 12.28 2.85
C LEU A 87 8.11 13.57 3.08
N GLY A 88 7.72 14.66 2.41
CA GLY A 88 8.38 15.96 2.51
C GLY A 88 9.84 15.90 2.06
N THR A 89 10.76 16.36 2.91
CA THR A 89 12.21 16.34 2.62
C THR A 89 12.94 15.15 3.27
N ARG A 90 12.21 14.13 3.70
CA ARG A 90 12.81 12.92 4.31
C ARG A 90 13.45 12.04 3.25
N ASP A 91 14.36 11.17 3.69
CA ASP A 91 14.92 10.12 2.83
C ASP A 91 13.80 9.14 2.44
N HIS A 92 13.63 8.95 1.13
CA HIS A 92 12.54 8.17 0.56
C HIS A 92 12.56 6.71 1.02
N ASN A 93 13.72 6.05 0.92
CA ASN A 93 13.87 4.63 1.25
C ASN A 93 13.66 4.39 2.74
N LYS A 94 14.25 5.23 3.60
CA LYS A 94 14.08 5.13 5.05
C LYS A 94 12.63 5.39 5.48
N TYR A 95 11.94 6.31 4.82
CA TYR A 95 10.52 6.61 5.10
C TYR A 95 9.58 5.52 4.61
N ASN A 96 9.88 4.91 3.47
CA ASN A 96 9.20 3.72 2.98
C ASN A 96 9.33 2.57 3.99
N ILE A 97 10.56 2.20 4.38
CA ILE A 97 10.84 1.16 5.39
C ILE A 97 10.09 1.42 6.71
N ALA A 98 10.07 2.67 7.18
CA ALA A 98 9.33 3.05 8.37
C ALA A 98 7.82 2.84 8.20
N GLY A 99 7.28 3.17 7.03
CA GLY A 99 5.87 2.96 6.67
C GLY A 99 5.51 1.48 6.68
N ASP A 100 6.34 0.65 6.07
CA ASP A 100 6.10 -0.79 5.96
C ASP A 100 6.03 -1.45 7.32
N TYR A 101 6.93 -1.10 8.25
CA TYR A 101 6.88 -1.60 9.63
C TYR A 101 5.52 -1.31 10.28
N VAL A 102 5.03 -0.07 10.15
CA VAL A 102 3.75 0.36 10.73
C VAL A 102 2.57 -0.37 10.07
N ILE A 103 2.56 -0.44 8.73
CA ILE A 103 1.49 -1.07 7.96
C ILE A 103 1.44 -2.58 8.25
N ASN A 104 2.58 -3.25 8.30
CA ASN A 104 2.63 -4.68 8.55
C ASN A 104 2.18 -5.02 9.98
N LEU A 105 2.42 -4.15 10.97
CA LEU A 105 1.85 -4.28 12.32
C LEU A 105 0.32 -4.13 12.29
N ILE A 106 -0.22 -3.12 11.60
CA ILE A 106 -1.68 -2.94 11.44
C ILE A 106 -2.32 -4.19 10.82
N LEU A 107 -1.74 -4.70 9.73
CA LEU A 107 -2.22 -5.89 9.04
C LEU A 107 -2.18 -7.12 9.95
N LYS A 108 -1.09 -7.30 10.70
CA LYS A 108 -0.91 -8.39 11.67
C LYS A 108 -1.96 -8.34 12.78
N ASN A 109 -2.22 -7.16 13.34
CA ASN A 109 -3.22 -6.94 14.38
C ASN A 109 -4.64 -7.23 13.88
N ASN A 110 -4.89 -6.98 12.59
CA ASN A 110 -6.13 -7.35 11.90
C ASN A 110 -6.13 -8.80 11.39
N HIS A 111 -5.25 -9.66 11.93
CA HIS A 111 -5.14 -11.10 11.62
C HIS A 111 -4.82 -11.43 10.15
N ASN A 112 -4.28 -10.48 9.38
CA ASN A 112 -3.77 -10.76 8.05
C ASN A 112 -2.37 -11.40 8.15
N PRO A 113 -2.04 -12.37 7.28
CA PRO A 113 -0.74 -13.02 7.31
C PRO A 113 0.36 -12.07 6.83
N ILE A 114 1.45 -12.02 7.59
CA ILE A 114 2.68 -11.31 7.23
C ILE A 114 3.77 -12.35 6.97
N PRO A 115 4.24 -12.48 5.73
CA PRO A 115 5.40 -13.32 5.40
C PRO A 115 6.63 -12.97 6.24
N SER A 116 7.49 -13.95 6.48
CA SER A 116 8.71 -13.77 7.32
C SER A 116 9.76 -12.85 6.69
N ASP A 117 9.68 -12.66 5.37
CA ASP A 117 10.54 -11.79 4.57
C ASP A 117 9.98 -10.36 4.46
N TRP A 118 8.87 -10.03 5.12
CA TRP A 118 8.32 -8.68 5.19
C TRP A 118 8.82 -7.94 6.43
N LEU A 119 8.86 -6.61 6.35
CA LEU A 119 9.29 -5.74 7.46
C LEU A 119 8.29 -5.75 8.60
N TYR A 120 8.61 -6.49 9.66
CA TYR A 120 7.79 -6.59 10.85
C TYR A 120 8.67 -6.66 12.10
N ASP A 121 8.37 -5.82 13.09
CA ASP A 121 9.05 -5.81 14.38
C ASP A 121 8.09 -5.25 15.44
N GLU A 122 7.71 -6.09 16.41
CA GLU A 122 6.76 -5.74 17.50
C GLU A 122 7.23 -4.55 18.33
N LYS A 123 8.53 -4.19 18.31
CA LYS A 123 9.03 -3.02 19.04
C LYS A 123 8.43 -1.70 18.54
N TYR A 124 7.90 -1.67 17.31
CA TYR A 124 7.27 -0.49 16.72
C TYR A 124 5.74 -0.45 16.91
N GLU A 125 5.17 -1.39 17.67
CA GLU A 125 3.73 -1.46 17.94
C GLU A 125 3.18 -0.14 18.48
N GLY A 126 2.09 0.34 17.88
CA GLY A 126 1.45 1.61 18.24
C GLY A 126 2.22 2.88 17.87
N MET A 127 3.38 2.79 17.20
CA MET A 127 4.14 3.94 16.73
C MET A 127 3.64 4.45 15.38
N SER A 128 3.79 5.75 15.13
CA SER A 128 3.58 6.34 13.81
C SER A 128 4.79 6.17 12.89
N THR A 129 4.57 6.28 11.57
CA THR A 129 5.63 6.26 10.55
C THR A 129 6.76 7.22 10.88
N ASP A 130 6.43 8.42 11.36
CA ASP A 130 7.41 9.44 11.74
C ASP A 130 8.25 9.02 12.96
N GLN A 131 7.61 8.38 13.95
CA GLN A 131 8.30 7.88 15.13
C GLN A 131 9.25 6.73 14.77
N VAL A 132 8.82 5.80 13.90
CA VAL A 132 9.67 4.70 13.43
C VAL A 132 10.83 5.24 12.59
N TYR A 133 10.57 6.18 11.67
CA TYR A 133 11.59 6.84 10.85
C TYR A 133 12.72 7.43 11.71
N ASN A 134 12.37 8.10 12.82
CA ASN A 134 13.34 8.71 13.71
C ASN A 134 14.16 7.70 14.53
N GLN A 135 13.70 6.45 14.68
CA GLN A 135 14.44 5.39 15.36
C GLN A 135 15.28 4.53 14.41
N LEU A 136 14.94 4.51 13.12
CA LEU A 136 15.72 3.80 12.13
C LEU A 136 17.12 4.44 11.96
N PRO A 137 18.17 3.63 11.74
CA PRO A 137 19.48 4.16 11.40
C PRO A 137 19.44 4.88 10.05
N ASP A 138 20.53 5.55 9.69
CA ASP A 138 20.65 6.17 8.36
C ASP A 138 20.67 5.10 7.26
N THR A 139 20.23 5.48 6.06
CA THR A 139 19.94 4.59 4.93
C THR A 139 21.12 3.67 4.56
N ALA A 140 22.36 4.12 4.76
CA ALA A 140 23.58 3.33 4.55
C ALA A 140 23.69 2.08 5.45
N HIS A 141 22.85 1.95 6.47
CA HIS A 141 22.82 0.84 7.42
C HIS A 141 21.48 0.09 7.43
N LEU A 142 20.55 0.46 6.53
CA LEU A 142 19.29 -0.25 6.34
C LEU A 142 19.49 -1.43 5.38
N PRO A 143 18.67 -2.49 5.50
CA PRO A 143 18.70 -3.58 4.54
C PRO A 143 18.43 -3.03 3.12
N GLU A 144 19.23 -3.47 2.15
CA GLU A 144 18.90 -3.28 0.73
C GLU A 144 17.67 -4.13 0.41
N LEU A 145 16.49 -3.52 0.48
CA LEU A 145 15.26 -4.16 0.07
C LEU A 145 15.00 -3.83 -1.40
N PRO A 146 14.55 -4.80 -2.22
CA PRO A 146 14.15 -4.54 -3.61
C PRO A 146 12.81 -3.78 -3.73
N ILE A 147 12.47 -2.93 -2.76
CA ILE A 147 11.09 -2.49 -2.49
C ILE A 147 11.03 -0.96 -2.49
N GLU A 148 10.47 -0.39 -3.55
CA GLU A 148 9.96 0.98 -3.58
C GLU A 148 8.42 0.89 -3.61
N ASP A 149 7.79 0.54 -2.48
CA ASP A 149 6.31 0.50 -2.38
C ASP A 149 5.68 1.91 -2.57
N LEU A 150 6.51 2.96 -2.49
CA LEU A 150 6.19 4.31 -2.87
C LEU A 150 6.88 4.63 -4.19
N GLU A 151 6.10 4.92 -5.22
CA GLU A 151 6.63 5.54 -6.44
C GLU A 151 6.32 7.03 -6.42
N ASP A 152 7.19 7.82 -7.05
CA ASP A 152 6.84 9.19 -7.41
C ASP A 152 5.60 9.17 -8.32
N PRO A 153 4.73 10.19 -8.20
CA PRO A 153 3.61 10.33 -9.11
C PRO A 153 4.11 10.35 -10.58
N PRO A 154 3.34 9.80 -11.53
CA PRO A 154 3.76 9.70 -12.92
C PRO A 154 4.11 11.09 -13.49
N GLU A 155 5.31 11.20 -14.09
CA GLU A 155 5.79 12.43 -14.77
C GLU A 155 4.88 12.83 -15.95
N ASP A 156 4.19 11.87 -16.57
CA ASP A 156 3.29 12.06 -17.70
C ASP A 156 1.85 12.36 -17.23
N GLU A 157 1.65 13.57 -16.73
CA GLU A 157 0.38 14.30 -16.73
C GLU A 157 0.78 15.73 -16.29
N ASP A 158 0.44 16.78 -17.06
CA ASP A 158 0.63 18.21 -16.71
C ASP A 158 -0.20 18.60 -15.46
N LYS A 159 -0.15 17.79 -14.40
CA LYS A 159 -0.87 17.95 -13.16
C LYS A 159 0.11 18.39 -12.10
N ASP A 160 -0.17 19.57 -11.57
CA ASP A 160 0.51 20.11 -10.40
C ASP A 160 0.45 19.07 -9.25
N ILE A 161 1.53 18.94 -8.46
CA ILE A 161 1.57 18.13 -7.22
C ILE A 161 0.35 18.44 -6.35
N ASN A 162 -0.11 19.69 -6.35
CA ASN A 162 -1.33 20.13 -5.68
C ASN A 162 -2.59 19.37 -6.15
N GLU A 163 -2.72 19.05 -7.44
CA GLU A 163 -3.87 18.30 -7.96
C GLU A 163 -3.84 16.83 -7.51
N ILE A 164 -2.66 16.22 -7.47
CA ILE A 164 -2.48 14.85 -6.97
C ILE A 164 -2.84 14.76 -5.50
N GLN A 165 -2.36 15.72 -4.71
CA GLN A 165 -2.73 15.84 -3.30
C GLN A 165 -4.24 15.96 -3.12
N VAL A 166 -4.90 16.86 -3.86
CA VAL A 166 -6.36 17.05 -3.80
C VAL A 166 -7.10 15.77 -4.20
N GLU A 167 -6.65 15.03 -5.20
CA GLU A 167 -7.26 13.75 -5.58
C GLU A 167 -7.17 12.70 -4.46
N ILE A 168 -5.99 12.53 -3.85
CA ILE A 168 -5.78 11.58 -2.73
C ILE A 168 -6.63 11.98 -1.53
N GLU A 169 -6.60 13.25 -1.14
CA GLU A 169 -7.41 13.79 -0.04
C GLU A 169 -8.91 13.58 -0.30
N ASN A 170 -9.38 13.80 -1.54
CA ASN A 170 -10.76 13.55 -1.92
C ASN A 170 -11.17 12.07 -1.79
N VAL A 171 -10.28 11.14 -2.15
CA VAL A 171 -10.51 9.70 -1.96
C VAL A 171 -10.65 9.37 -0.48
N ILE A 172 -9.77 9.91 0.36
CA ILE A 172 -9.82 9.73 1.82
C ILE A 172 -11.10 10.32 2.40
N LEU A 173 -11.49 11.54 2.01
CA LEU A 173 -12.72 12.19 2.47
C LEU A 173 -13.97 11.37 2.11
N LYS A 174 -14.03 10.82 0.90
CA LYS A 174 -15.11 9.91 0.48
C LYS A 174 -15.14 8.64 1.33
N ALA A 175 -13.98 8.05 1.63
CA ALA A 175 -13.88 6.89 2.50
C ALA A 175 -14.35 7.19 3.93
N VAL A 176 -13.97 8.34 4.50
CA VAL A 176 -14.46 8.80 5.81
C VAL A 176 -16.00 8.96 5.80
N ALA A 177 -16.55 9.57 4.75
CA ALA A 177 -17.99 9.76 4.61
C ALA A 177 -18.72 8.41 4.53
N ALA A 178 -18.19 7.45 3.76
CA ALA A 178 -18.76 6.11 3.63
C ALA A 178 -18.77 5.36 4.97
N SER A 179 -17.66 5.34 5.72
CA SER A 179 -17.61 4.70 7.05
C SER A 179 -18.63 5.30 8.02
N LYS A 180 -18.77 6.64 8.04
CA LYS A 180 -19.77 7.32 8.87
C LYS A 180 -21.20 6.93 8.51
N MET A 181 -21.52 6.79 7.22
CA MET A 181 -22.85 6.37 6.76
C MET A 181 -23.15 4.90 7.11
N SER A 182 -22.11 4.07 7.18
CA SER A 182 -22.22 2.65 7.51
C SER A 182 -22.14 2.33 9.01
N ASN A 183 -22.00 3.34 9.89
CA ASN A 183 -21.71 3.17 11.32
C ASN A 183 -20.46 2.30 11.59
N ASP A 184 -19.51 2.28 10.67
CA ASP A 184 -18.25 1.56 10.80
C ASP A 184 -17.15 2.47 11.37
N ALA A 185 -16.12 1.89 11.98
CA ALA A 185 -15.00 2.65 12.53
C ALA A 185 -14.30 3.45 11.41
N VAL A 186 -14.07 4.74 11.67
CA VAL A 186 -13.35 5.62 10.76
C VAL A 186 -11.86 5.50 11.07
N GLY A 187 -11.06 5.06 10.11
CA GLY A 187 -9.61 5.04 10.21
C GLY A 187 -9.02 3.66 10.53
N ILE A 188 -7.84 3.70 11.14
CA ILE A 188 -6.98 2.56 11.46
C ILE A 188 -7.09 2.21 12.94
#